data_AF-A0A0F7PTI6-F1
#
_entry.id   AF-A0A0F7PTI6-F1
#
_cell.length_a   1.000
_cell.length_b   1.000
_cell.length_c   1.000
_cell.angle_alpha   90.00
_cell.angle_beta   90.00
_cell.angle_gamma   90.00
#
_symmetry.space_group_name_H-M   'P 1'
#
loop_
_entity.id
_entity.type
_entity.pdbx_description
1 polymer ?
#
loop_
_entity_poly.entity_id
_entity_poly.type
_entity_poly.pdbx_seq_one_letter_code
_entity_poly.pdbx_strand_id
1 'polypeptide(L)'
;MLNNEKTQVSLRLPTPLVAEFDQIAALLDRDRTWVMQKALGQYLADEGAEVLRDAQGIEELDRGESVDLEDVLEKARTIVAAAEYRLGQRVG
;
A
#
# COMPACT_ATOMS: atom_id res chain seq x y z
N MET A 1 7.10 -21.41 6.22
CA MET A 1 7.74 -20.74 7.38
C MET A 1 8.40 -19.49 6.83
N LEU A 2 7.99 -18.30 7.29
CA LEU A 2 8.72 -17.08 6.96
C LEU A 2 10.06 -17.18 7.69
N ASN A 3 11.16 -17.37 6.95
CA ASN A 3 12.49 -17.38 7.54
C ASN A 3 12.70 -16.03 8.23
N ASN A 4 12.98 -16.05 9.53
CA ASN A 4 13.34 -14.87 10.32
C ASN A 4 14.79 -14.42 10.02
N GLU A 5 15.20 -14.55 8.75
CA GLU A 5 16.51 -14.14 8.28
C GLU A 5 16.59 -12.62 8.33
N LYS A 6 17.50 -12.13 9.15
CA LYS A 6 17.77 -10.70 9.29
C LYS A 6 19.04 -10.38 8.54
N THR A 7 18.95 -9.40 7.64
CA THR A 7 20.11 -8.82 6.97
C THR A 7 20.50 -7.53 7.68
N GLN A 8 21.79 -7.34 7.96
CA GLN A 8 22.29 -6.09 8.51
C GLN A 8 22.48 -5.08 7.39
N VAL A 9 21.88 -3.90 7.53
CA VAL A 9 22.00 -2.78 6.59
C VAL A 9 22.67 -1.61 7.31
N SER A 10 23.67 -0.99 6.68
CA SER A 10 24.32 0.22 7.18
C SER A 10 23.84 1.43 6.38
N LEU A 11 23.35 2.47 7.08
CA LEU A 11 22.85 3.70 6.49
C LEU A 11 23.55 4.90 7.12
N ARG A 12 23.90 5.90 6.32
CA ARG A 12 24.31 7.21 6.81
C ARG A 12 23.09 8.11 6.87
N LEU A 13 22.74 8.57 8.07
CA LEU A 13 21.59 9.44 8.30
C LEU A 13 22.04 10.77 8.92
N PRO A 14 21.32 11.87 8.68
CA PRO A 14 21.57 13.12 9.38
C PRO A 14 21.47 12.92 10.90
N THR A 15 22.43 13.44 11.65
CA THR A 15 22.43 13.36 13.13
C THR A 15 21.12 13.85 13.76
N PRO A 16 20.52 14.97 13.31
CA PRO A 16 19.24 15.43 13.88
C PRO A 16 18.12 14.40 13.71
N LEU A 17 18.05 13.72 12.56
CA LEU A 17 17.04 12.70 12.30
C LEU A 17 17.16 11.51 13.27
N VAL A 18 18.40 11.09 13.54
CA VAL A 18 18.67 10.01 14.50
C VAL A 18 18.25 10.42 15.92
N ALA A 19 18.50 11.67 16.31
CA ALA A 19 18.11 12.19 17.61
C ALA A 19 16.59 12.22 17.82
N GLU A 20 15.80 12.57 16.79
CA GLU A 20 14.34 12.51 16.84
C GLU A 20 13.84 11.07 17.10
N PHE A 21 14.43 10.08 16.42
CA PHE A 21 14.08 8.67 16.65
C PHE A 21 14.49 8.19 18.05
N ASP A 22 15.63 8.66 18.59
CA ASP A 22 16.04 8.35 19.96
C ASP A 22 15.05 8.90 20.99
N GLN A 23 14.55 10.12 20.80
CA GLN A 23 13.56 10.72 21.69
C GLN A 23 12.23 9.95 21.65
N ILE A 24 11.75 9.56 20.46
CA ILE A 24 10.54 8.76 20.31
C ILE A 24 10.71 7.39 20.98
N ALA A 25 11.86 6.75 20.77
CA ALA A 25 12.19 5.45 21.35
C ALA A 25 12.16 5.49 22.89
N ALA A 26 12.76 6.54 23.49
CA ALA A 26 12.75 6.74 24.93
C ALA A 26 11.33 6.96 25.50
N LEU A 27 10.49 7.75 24.83
CA LEU A 27 9.10 7.99 25.25
C LEU A 27 8.23 6.73 25.17
N LEU A 28 8.54 5.82 24.24
CA LEU A 28 7.79 4.58 24.04
C LEU A 28 8.34 3.39 24.84
N ASP A 29 9.44 3.56 25.57
CA ASP A 29 10.20 2.48 26.23
C ASP A 29 10.57 1.35 25.25
N ARG A 30 11.15 1.74 24.11
CA ARG A 30 11.56 0.85 23.01
C ARG A 30 12.96 1.19 22.52
N ASP A 31 13.58 0.26 21.79
CA ASP A 31 14.82 0.53 21.08
C ASP A 31 14.60 1.40 19.85
N ARG A 32 15.56 2.28 19.52
CA ARG A 32 15.58 3.06 18.28
C ARG A 32 15.38 2.17 17.04
N THR A 33 16.03 1.01 17.01
CA THR A 33 15.91 0.03 15.91
C THR A 33 14.47 -0.45 15.72
N TRP A 34 13.67 -0.56 16.78
CA TRP A 34 12.26 -0.91 16.67
C TRP A 34 11.46 0.21 16.01
N VAL A 35 11.68 1.47 16.43
CA VAL A 35 11.00 2.63 15.85
C VAL A 35 11.36 2.80 14.37
N MET A 36 12.63 2.64 14.03
CA MET A 36 13.10 2.71 12.64
C MET A 36 12.53 1.59 11.77
N GLN A 37 12.48 0.34 12.26
CA GLN A 37 11.84 -0.75 11.52
C GLN A 37 10.35 -0.49 11.30
N LYS A 38 9.65 0.05 12.30
CA LYS A 38 8.25 0.45 12.16
C LYS A 38 8.08 1.52 11.07
N ALA A 39 8.92 2.56 11.07
CA ALA A 39 8.87 3.63 10.07
C ALA A 39 9.14 3.11 8.65
N LEU A 40 10.15 2.24 8.48
CA LEU A 40 10.45 1.61 7.19
C LEU A 40 9.29 0.71 6.71
N GLY A 41 8.69 -0.06 7.63
CA GLY A 41 7.51 -0.87 7.32
C GLY A 41 6.31 -0.03 6.90
N GLN A 42 6.09 1.10 7.56
CA GLN A 42 5.01 2.03 7.20
C GLN A 42 5.21 2.62 5.81
N TYR A 43 6.43 3.07 5.48
CA TYR A 43 6.74 3.56 4.14
C TYR A 43 6.41 2.51 3.06
N LEU A 44 6.81 1.25 3.28
CA LEU A 44 6.52 0.17 2.34
C LEU A 44 5.02 -0.15 2.20
N ALA A 45 4.27 -0.05 3.30
CA ALA A 45 2.84 -0.31 3.30
C ALA A 45 2.02 0.79 2.59
N ASP A 46 2.51 2.03 2.64
CA ASP A 46 1.82 3.21 2.11
C ASP A 46 2.44 3.62 0.76
N GLU A 47 3.36 4.59 0.79
CA GLU A 47 4.00 5.21 -0.38
C GLU A 47 4.70 4.17 -1.27
N GLY A 48 5.42 3.22 -0.66
CA GLY A 48 6.10 2.14 -1.38
C GLY A 48 5.12 1.22 -2.12
N ALA A 49 3.95 0.94 -1.53
CA ALA A 49 2.92 0.13 -2.17
C ALA A 49 2.25 0.86 -3.34
N GLU A 50 2.14 2.19 -3.30
CA GLU A 50 1.70 2.99 -4.46
C GLU A 50 2.71 2.93 -5.59
N VAL A 51 3.99 3.21 -5.32
CA VAL A 51 5.05 3.16 -6.33
C VAL A 51 5.12 1.79 -7.01
N LEU A 52 5.03 0.70 -6.23
CA LEU A 52 5.06 -0.65 -6.78
C LEU A 52 3.82 -0.99 -7.61
N ARG A 53 2.63 -0.55 -7.19
CA ARG A 53 1.39 -0.75 -7.97
C ARG A 53 1.42 0.00 -9.29
N ASP A 54 1.91 1.23 -9.30
CA ASP A 54 2.01 2.03 -10.51
C ASP A 54 3.00 1.40 -11.49
N ALA A 55 4.17 0.96 -10.99
CA ALA A 55 5.16 0.25 -11.81
C ALA A 55 4.57 -1.04 -12.40
N GLN A 56 3.83 -1.82 -11.60
CA GLN A 56 3.15 -3.03 -12.09
C GLN A 56 2.12 -2.70 -13.17
N GLY A 57 1.29 -1.67 -12.98
CA GLY A 57 0.29 -1.25 -13.97
C GLY A 57 0.91 -0.84 -15.30
N ILE A 58 2.06 -0.16 -15.28
CA ILE A 58 2.81 0.18 -16.50
C ILE A 58 3.30 -1.10 -17.20
N GLU A 59 3.85 -2.06 -16.46
CA GLU A 59 4.28 -3.34 -17.05
C GLU A 59 3.11 -4.15 -17.64
N GLU A 60 1.94 -4.13 -17.00
CA GLU A 60 0.71 -4.76 -17.52
C GLU A 60 0.31 -4.14 -18.87
N LEU A 61 0.35 -2.81 -18.98
CA LEU A 61 0.09 -2.11 -20.24
C LEU A 61 1.10 -2.49 -21.34
N ASP A 62 2.39 -2.57 -20.99
CA ASP A 62 3.44 -2.97 -21.94
C ASP A 62 3.26 -4.42 -22.44
N ARG A 63 2.69 -5.30 -21.62
CA ARG A 63 2.30 -6.67 -22.02
C ARG A 63 0.98 -6.74 -22.80
N GLY A 64 0.30 -5.62 -22.99
CA GLY A 64 -1.02 -5.55 -23.63
C GLY A 64 -2.17 -6.04 -22.75
N GLU A 65 -1.95 -6.17 -21.43
CA GLU A 65 -2.94 -6.58 -20.43
C GLU A 65 -3.85 -5.40 -20.06
N SER A 66 -4.50 -4.82 -21.06
CA SER A 66 -5.42 -3.69 -20.93
C SER A 66 -6.85 -4.12 -21.25
N VAL A 67 -7.81 -3.34 -20.76
CA VAL A 67 -9.24 -3.53 -21.03
C VAL A 67 -9.80 -2.25 -21.64
N ASP A 68 -10.67 -2.39 -22.64
CA ASP A 68 -11.32 -1.23 -23.25
C ASP A 68 -12.23 -0.53 -22.23
N LEU A 69 -12.15 0.79 -22.19
CA LEU A 69 -12.90 1.59 -21.22
C LEU A 69 -14.41 1.50 -21.45
N GLU A 70 -14.87 1.44 -22.70
CA GLU A 70 -16.31 1.37 -22.99
C GLU A 70 -16.89 0.03 -22.52
N ASP A 71 -16.15 -1.08 -22.71
CA ASP A 71 -16.53 -2.40 -22.20
C ASP A 71 -16.67 -2.40 -20.67
N VAL A 72 -15.77 -1.69 -19.96
CA VAL A 72 -15.82 -1.56 -18.50
C VAL A 72 -17.04 -0.73 -18.07
N LEU A 73 -17.30 0.39 -18.75
CA LEU A 73 -18.44 1.26 -18.44
C LEU A 73 -19.78 0.57 -18.71
N GLU A 74 -19.90 -0.22 -19.78
CA GLU A 74 -21.09 -0.99 -20.07
C GLU A 74 -21.38 -2.03 -18.97
N LYS A 75 -20.35 -2.77 -18.54
CA LYS A 75 -20.45 -3.72 -17.42
C LYS A 75 -20.87 -3.02 -16.13
N ALA A 76 -20.28 -1.87 -15.82
CA ALA A 76 -20.62 -1.10 -14.64
C ALA A 76 -22.10 -0.65 -14.64
N ARG A 77 -22.59 -0.10 -15.76
CA ARG A 77 -24.00 0.28 -15.93
C ARG A 77 -24.95 -0.90 -15.68
N THR A 78 -24.61 -2.07 -16.21
CA THR A 78 -25.39 -3.30 -16.02
C THR A 78 -25.46 -3.72 -14.55
N ILE A 79 -24.34 -3.67 -13.84
CA ILE A 79 -24.27 -4.00 -12.40
C ILE A 79 -25.14 -3.05 -11.58
N VAL A 80 -25.08 -1.75 -11.86
CA VAL A 80 -25.87 -0.73 -11.15
C VAL A 80 -27.37 -0.95 -11.39
N ALA A 81 -27.80 -1.11 -12.64
CA ALA A 81 -29.21 -1.36 -12.97
C ALA A 81 -29.77 -2.61 -12.26
N ALA A 82 -28.98 -3.69 -12.21
CA ALA A 82 -29.35 -4.90 -11.49
C ALA A 82 -29.44 -4.68 -9.97
N ALA A 83 -28.59 -3.84 -9.39
CA ALA A 83 -28.64 -3.49 -7.97
C ALA A 83 -29.89 -2.65 -7.63
N GLU A 84 -30.21 -1.65 -8.44
CA GLU A 84 -31.40 -0.80 -8.27
C GLU A 84 -32.70 -1.60 -8.39
N TYR A 85 -32.77 -2.51 -9.37
CA TYR A 85 -33.91 -3.42 -9.53
C TYR A 85 -34.16 -4.25 -8.26
N ARG A 86 -33.11 -4.85 -7.68
CA ARG A 86 -33.21 -5.64 -6.44
C ARG A 86 -33.65 -4.80 -5.24
N LEU A 87 -33.23 -3.54 -5.18
CA LEU A 87 -33.65 -2.64 -4.10
C LEU A 87 -35.13 -2.32 -4.22
N GLY A 88 -35.61 -1.98 -5.42
CA GLY A 88 -37.02 -1.70 -5.68
C GLY A 88 -37.95 -2.87 -5.32
N GLN A 89 -37.51 -4.11 -5.55
CA GLN A 89 -38.26 -5.32 -5.18
C GLN A 89 -38.33 -5.61 -3.68
N ARG A 90 -37.51 -4.96 -2.84
CA ARG A 90 -37.52 -5.14 -1.38
C ARG A 90 -38.41 -4.14 -0.64
N VAL A 91 -38.78 -3.03 -1.29
CA VAL A 91 -39.55 -1.93 -0.66
C VAL A 91 -41.03 -1.92 -1.07
N GLY A 92 -41.43 -2.74 -2.04
CA GLY A 92 -42.83 -2.98 -2.43
C GLY A 92 -43.29 -4.36 -1.99
#